data_AF-A0A956SRW6-F1
#
_entry.id   AF-A0A956SRW6-F1
#
_cell.length_a   1.000
_cell.length_b   1.000
_cell.length_c   1.000
_cell.angle_alpha   90.00
_cell.angle_beta   90.00
_cell.angle_gamma   90.00
#
_symmetry.space_group_name_H-M   'P 1'
#
loop_
_entity.id
_entity.type
_entity.pdbx_description
1 polymer ?
#
loop_
_entity_poly.entity_id
_entity_poly.type
_entity_poly.pdbx_seq_one_letter_code
_entity_poly.pdbx_strand_id
1 'polypeptide(L)'
;TASRAHETLPRDFAIDILESIEPYGILITAGDNDTFPLWFAQEVLGVRRDVTLANLSLMNTEWHLRQLRRRELPDFDPASAAPIWRPGTDSDSMPLWGTPATTWQRPAGPVFDMTLAGLDSLPEISRVERGSGASVGGIDVRFGEDYLTKSDLATLFLIRDNLGKRPIYFSWSAGGYPDNTLGLQPYLISEGLVRRLNPGPVEPDGNRVVFSRDIGWVNIPRTKALLEDVYHWDAASRQRPAGWVDVPSESILSLYQIVYGSWARLLEERGDTAAAARPDSISRAIQQNYR
;
A
#
# COMPACT_ATOMS: atom_id res chain seq x y z
N THR A 1 17.21 -26.73 15.24
CA THR A 1 16.77 -25.52 14.53
C THR A 1 15.95 -25.96 13.33
N ALA A 2 14.75 -25.42 13.11
CA ALA A 2 14.01 -25.76 11.90
C ALA A 2 14.63 -25.06 10.69
N SER A 3 14.64 -25.72 9.53
CA SER A 3 15.29 -25.23 8.32
C SER A 3 14.72 -23.89 7.87
N ARG A 4 15.59 -23.03 7.34
CA ARG A 4 15.25 -21.77 6.65
C ARG A 4 15.30 -21.92 5.12
N ALA A 5 15.68 -23.09 4.63
CA ALA A 5 15.67 -23.38 3.20
C ALA A 5 14.25 -23.27 2.64
N HIS A 6 14.15 -22.72 1.43
CA HIS A 6 12.88 -22.49 0.73
C HIS A 6 11.91 -21.56 1.46
N GLU A 7 12.38 -20.73 2.41
CA GLU A 7 11.57 -19.63 2.92
C GLU A 7 11.49 -18.53 1.87
N THR A 8 10.27 -18.12 1.56
CA THR A 8 9.96 -17.16 0.50
C THR A 8 9.08 -16.00 0.99
N LEU A 9 8.59 -16.05 2.23
CA LEU A 9 7.64 -15.07 2.79
C LEU A 9 8.04 -13.61 2.54
N PRO A 10 9.28 -13.15 2.81
CA PRO A 10 9.63 -11.75 2.55
C PRO A 10 9.54 -11.38 1.07
N ARG A 11 10.01 -12.27 0.19
CA ARG A 11 9.97 -12.06 -1.27
C ARG A 11 8.54 -12.01 -1.76
N ASP A 12 7.72 -12.97 -1.34
CA ASP A 12 6.36 -13.13 -1.83
C ASP A 12 5.47 -11.99 -1.29
N PHE A 13 5.69 -11.54 -0.04
CA PHE A 13 5.08 -10.33 0.52
C PHE A 13 5.40 -9.07 -0.29
N ALA A 14 6.65 -8.89 -0.70
CA ALA A 14 7.04 -7.76 -1.53
C ALA A 14 6.35 -7.78 -2.90
N ILE A 15 6.26 -8.96 -3.53
CA ILE A 15 5.56 -9.15 -4.80
C ILE A 15 4.07 -8.84 -4.62
N ASP A 16 3.44 -9.35 -3.57
CA ASP A 16 2.01 -9.13 -3.29
C ASP A 16 1.69 -7.65 -3.06
N ILE A 17 2.53 -6.93 -2.31
CA ILE A 17 2.38 -5.48 -2.14
C ILE A 17 2.53 -4.75 -3.47
N LEU A 18 3.58 -5.04 -4.25
CA LEU A 18 3.84 -4.40 -5.54
C LEU A 18 2.69 -4.64 -6.53
N GLU A 19 2.18 -5.87 -6.59
CA GLU A 19 1.06 -6.25 -7.45
C GLU A 19 -0.28 -5.69 -6.96
N SER A 20 -0.33 -5.08 -5.77
CA SER A 20 -1.52 -4.35 -5.32
C SER A 20 -1.60 -2.92 -5.87
N ILE A 21 -0.51 -2.39 -6.42
CA ILE A 21 -0.40 -0.99 -6.84
C ILE A 21 -0.80 -0.85 -8.30
N GLU A 22 -1.64 0.13 -8.61
CA GLU A 22 -1.89 0.55 -10.00
C GLU A 22 -0.59 0.95 -10.72
N PRO A 23 -0.48 0.72 -12.05
CA PRO A 23 0.72 1.07 -12.81
C PRO A 23 1.16 2.53 -12.63
N TYR A 24 2.48 2.71 -12.46
CA TYR A 24 3.12 3.99 -12.15
C TYR A 24 2.71 4.65 -10.82
N GLY A 25 2.06 3.90 -9.93
CA GLY A 25 1.67 4.38 -8.61
C GLY A 25 2.85 4.66 -7.67
N ILE A 26 2.57 5.45 -6.64
CA ILE A 26 3.46 5.72 -5.52
C ILE A 26 2.97 4.89 -4.34
N LEU A 27 3.83 4.05 -3.80
CA LEU A 27 3.60 3.30 -2.58
C LEU A 27 4.40 3.90 -1.43
N ILE A 28 3.70 4.37 -0.42
CA ILE A 28 4.24 4.86 0.84
C ILE A 28 4.29 3.70 1.84
N THR A 29 5.49 3.35 2.30
CA THR A 29 5.73 2.25 3.25
C THR A 29 6.42 2.72 4.52
N ALA A 30 6.50 1.85 5.53
CA ALA A 30 7.28 2.09 6.73
C ALA A 30 8.15 0.90 7.10
N GLY A 31 9.35 1.19 7.59
CA GLY A 31 10.24 0.18 8.16
C GLY A 31 10.94 -0.73 7.16
N ASP A 32 11.85 -1.54 7.70
CA ASP A 32 12.79 -2.35 6.94
C ASP A 32 12.16 -3.65 6.41
N ASN A 33 11.15 -4.18 7.13
CA ASN A 33 10.41 -5.39 6.75
C ASN A 33 9.66 -5.25 5.43
N ASP A 34 9.26 -4.03 5.07
CA ASP A 34 8.70 -3.73 3.75
C ASP A 34 9.84 -3.39 2.77
N THR A 35 10.73 -2.47 3.16
CA THR A 35 11.60 -1.77 2.21
C THR A 35 12.65 -2.65 1.57
N PHE A 36 13.36 -3.47 2.35
CA PHE A 36 14.40 -4.31 1.77
C PHE A 36 13.83 -5.39 0.85
N PRO A 37 12.76 -6.11 1.22
CA PRO A 37 12.12 -7.04 0.30
C PRO A 37 11.55 -6.35 -0.95
N LEU A 38 10.95 -5.17 -0.83
CA LEU A 38 10.44 -4.41 -1.98
C LEU A 38 11.56 -4.00 -2.95
N TRP A 39 12.69 -3.48 -2.44
CA TRP A 39 13.84 -3.18 -3.29
C TRP A 39 14.43 -4.43 -3.92
N PHE A 40 14.51 -5.55 -3.18
CA PHE A 40 14.96 -6.82 -3.74
C PHE A 40 14.05 -7.26 -4.90
N ALA A 41 12.72 -7.19 -4.72
CA ALA A 41 11.77 -7.54 -5.76
C ALA A 41 11.90 -6.64 -7.01
N GLN A 42 12.09 -5.33 -6.83
CA GLN A 42 12.26 -4.41 -7.97
C GLN A 42 13.63 -4.55 -8.64
N GLU A 43 14.72 -4.46 -7.89
CA GLU A 43 16.07 -4.29 -8.44
C GLU A 43 16.73 -5.61 -8.83
N VAL A 44 16.37 -6.72 -8.17
CA VAL A 44 16.93 -8.05 -8.46
C VAL A 44 15.97 -8.89 -9.28
N LEU A 45 14.68 -8.93 -8.91
CA LEU A 45 13.70 -9.76 -9.61
C LEU A 45 13.01 -9.04 -10.78
N GLY A 46 13.14 -7.71 -10.89
CA GLY A 46 12.53 -6.93 -11.96
C GLY A 46 11.02 -6.73 -11.83
N VAL A 47 10.43 -7.03 -10.67
CA VAL A 47 8.99 -6.98 -10.44
C VAL A 47 8.54 -5.53 -10.29
N ARG A 48 7.54 -5.12 -11.07
CA ARG A 48 6.82 -3.83 -10.92
C ARG A 48 7.74 -2.63 -10.69
N ARG A 49 8.82 -2.52 -11.48
CA ARG A 49 9.78 -1.39 -11.41
C ARG A 49 9.14 -0.05 -11.76
N ASP A 50 7.94 -0.06 -12.36
CA ASP A 50 7.10 1.11 -12.60
C ASP A 50 6.59 1.77 -11.29
N VAL A 51 6.49 1.02 -10.19
CA VAL A 51 6.01 1.53 -8.90
C VAL A 51 7.10 2.34 -8.20
N THR A 52 6.76 3.51 -7.68
CA THR A 52 7.67 4.34 -6.87
C THR A 52 7.53 4.01 -5.39
N LEU A 53 8.63 3.64 -4.73
CA LEU A 53 8.65 3.28 -3.31
C LEU A 53 9.14 4.46 -2.46
N ALA A 54 8.25 5.01 -1.64
CA ALA A 54 8.52 6.12 -0.73
C ALA A 54 8.46 5.63 0.73
N ASN A 55 9.62 5.39 1.35
CA ASN A 55 9.66 4.92 2.74
C ASN A 55 9.62 6.10 3.72
N LEU A 56 8.65 6.11 4.63
CA LEU A 56 8.47 7.18 5.63
C LEU A 56 9.72 7.42 6.49
N SER A 57 10.36 6.37 6.98
CA SER A 57 11.57 6.48 7.80
C SER A 57 12.72 7.13 7.01
N LEU A 58 12.88 6.77 5.74
CA LEU A 58 13.94 7.27 4.87
C LEU A 58 13.64 8.66 4.29
N MET A 59 12.36 9.03 4.15
CA MET A 59 11.96 10.37 3.66
C MET A 59 12.35 11.50 4.61
N ASN A 60 12.76 11.19 5.85
CA ASN A 60 13.43 12.16 6.73
C ASN A 60 14.86 12.51 6.29
N THR A 61 15.42 11.79 5.32
CA THR A 61 16.78 11.99 4.82
C THR A 61 16.79 12.66 3.45
N GLU A 62 17.76 13.54 3.20
CA GLU A 62 17.91 14.19 1.89
C GLU A 62 18.13 13.19 0.77
N TRP A 63 18.95 12.16 1.01
CA TRP A 63 19.35 11.22 -0.02
C TRP A 63 18.13 10.50 -0.62
N HIS A 64 17.16 10.11 0.20
CA HIS A 64 15.98 9.40 -0.27
C HIS A 64 15.02 10.34 -1.01
N LEU A 65 14.83 11.58 -0.53
CA LEU A 65 14.04 12.58 -1.28
C LEU A 65 14.66 12.88 -2.65
N ARG A 66 16.00 13.00 -2.72
CA ARG A 66 16.72 13.14 -3.98
C ARG A 66 16.57 11.91 -4.87
N GLN A 67 16.60 10.71 -4.31
CA GLN A 67 16.37 9.45 -5.04
C GLN A 67 14.98 9.44 -5.66
N LEU A 68 13.94 9.73 -4.87
CA LEU A 68 12.54 9.80 -5.34
C LEU A 68 12.39 10.80 -6.47
N ARG A 69 12.95 12.01 -6.32
CA ARG A 69 12.88 13.04 -7.36
C ARG A 69 13.63 12.65 -8.64
N ARG A 70 14.77 11.96 -8.53
CA ARG A 70 15.59 11.57 -9.70
C ARG A 70 15.11 10.30 -10.38
N ARG A 71 14.17 9.57 -9.77
CA ARG A 71 13.70 8.29 -10.28
C ARG A 71 13.17 8.44 -11.71
N GLU A 72 13.80 7.71 -12.62
CA GLU A 72 13.26 7.47 -13.94
C GLU A 72 12.30 6.29 -13.87
N LEU A 73 11.14 6.40 -14.52
CA LEU A 73 10.14 5.34 -14.54
C LEU A 73 10.32 4.50 -15.80
N PRO A 74 10.65 3.21 -15.66
CA PRO A 74 10.56 2.27 -16.78
C PRO A 74 9.14 2.19 -17.32
N ASP A 75 9.00 1.79 -18.58
CA ASP A 75 7.68 1.51 -19.15
C ASP A 75 7.05 0.30 -18.44
N PHE A 76 5.75 0.40 -18.16
CA PHE A 76 4.97 -0.70 -17.59
C PHE A 76 4.71 -1.76 -18.67
N ASP A 77 5.09 -3.01 -18.38
CA ASP A 77 4.77 -4.18 -19.20
C ASP A 77 3.64 -5.01 -18.54
N PRO A 78 2.40 -4.94 -19.05
CA PRO A 78 1.27 -5.71 -18.53
C PRO A 78 1.46 -7.23 -18.60
N ALA A 79 2.32 -7.74 -19.49
CA ALA A 79 2.57 -9.18 -19.59
C ALA A 79 3.37 -9.70 -18.39
N SER A 80 4.20 -8.84 -17.79
CA SER A 80 5.04 -9.14 -16.64
C SER A 80 4.35 -8.95 -15.28
N ALA A 81 3.14 -8.37 -15.25
CA ALA A 81 2.38 -8.06 -14.05
C ALA A 81 1.23 -9.04 -13.80
N ALA A 82 0.62 -8.96 -12.61
CA ALA A 82 -0.56 -9.75 -12.27
C ALA A 82 -1.69 -9.55 -13.30
N PRO A 83 -2.52 -10.58 -13.59
CA PRO A 83 -3.57 -10.50 -14.60
C PRO A 83 -4.50 -9.30 -14.44
N ILE A 84 -4.73 -8.85 -13.20
CA ILE A 84 -5.56 -7.68 -12.85
C ILE A 84 -5.08 -6.34 -13.45
N TRP A 85 -3.86 -6.29 -14.00
CA TRP A 85 -3.27 -5.09 -14.62
C TRP A 85 -3.25 -5.14 -16.15
N ARG A 86 -3.76 -6.21 -16.76
CA ARG A 86 -3.80 -6.37 -18.21
C ARG A 86 -4.96 -5.55 -18.80
N PRO A 87 -4.79 -4.89 -19.96
CA PRO A 87 -5.89 -4.18 -20.60
C PRO A 87 -7.08 -5.13 -20.86
N GLY A 88 -8.29 -4.69 -20.53
CA GLY A 88 -9.52 -5.47 -20.74
C GLY A 88 -9.78 -6.57 -19.71
N THR A 89 -8.91 -6.76 -18.70
CA THR A 89 -9.31 -7.47 -17.49
C THR A 89 -10.03 -6.47 -16.60
N ASP A 90 -11.36 -6.57 -16.52
CA ASP A 90 -12.18 -5.77 -15.63
C ASP A 90 -11.82 -6.08 -14.17
N SER A 91 -10.76 -5.46 -13.66
CA SER A 91 -10.80 -5.05 -12.28
C SER A 91 -11.61 -3.77 -12.26
N ASP A 92 -12.82 -3.90 -11.77
CA ASP A 92 -13.72 -2.86 -11.29
C ASP A 92 -13.10 -1.70 -10.46
N SER A 93 -11.81 -1.81 -10.19
CA SER A 93 -10.89 -0.76 -9.86
C SER A 93 -10.91 0.32 -10.93
N MET A 94 -11.83 1.26 -10.74
CA MET A 94 -11.73 2.54 -11.41
C MET A 94 -10.28 3.01 -11.23
N PRO A 95 -9.53 3.25 -12.31
CA PRO A 95 -8.37 4.12 -12.20
C PRO A 95 -8.83 5.39 -11.48
N LEU A 96 -7.93 6.08 -10.78
CA LEU A 96 -8.28 7.35 -10.09
C LEU A 96 -9.17 8.29 -10.93
N TRP A 97 -9.13 8.15 -12.26
CA TRP A 97 -9.87 8.94 -13.25
C TRP A 97 -10.73 8.10 -14.20
N GLY A 98 -11.66 7.31 -13.67
CA GLY A 98 -12.97 7.06 -14.30
C GLY A 98 -13.03 6.33 -15.66
N THR A 99 -11.90 6.02 -16.27
CA THR A 99 -11.81 5.52 -17.64
C THR A 99 -10.94 4.27 -17.62
N PRO A 100 -11.45 3.10 -18.05
CA PRO A 100 -10.62 1.91 -18.21
C PRO A 100 -9.44 2.29 -19.11
N ALA A 101 -8.22 2.19 -18.57
CA ALA A 101 -7.05 2.46 -19.37
C ALA A 101 -6.97 1.39 -20.45
N THR A 102 -7.26 1.74 -21.72
CA THR A 102 -6.92 0.88 -22.86
C THR A 102 -5.40 0.69 -22.96
N THR A 103 -4.63 1.63 -22.39
CA THR A 103 -3.18 1.55 -22.14
C THR A 103 -2.81 2.40 -20.91
N TRP A 104 -1.95 1.89 -20.03
CA TRP A 104 -1.41 2.66 -18.90
C TRP A 104 -0.42 3.72 -19.39
N GLN A 105 -0.74 5.00 -19.20
CA GLN A 105 0.11 6.09 -19.65
C GLN A 105 1.17 6.42 -18.60
N ARG A 106 2.45 6.40 -19.01
CA ARG A 106 3.58 6.81 -18.15
C ARG A 106 3.46 8.31 -17.84
N PRO A 107 3.30 8.71 -16.57
CA PRO A 107 3.15 10.11 -16.24
C PRO A 107 4.48 10.86 -16.38
N ALA A 108 4.41 12.08 -16.91
CA ALA A 108 5.58 12.90 -17.19
C ALA A 108 6.18 13.50 -15.92
N GLY A 109 7.50 13.64 -15.90
CA GLY A 109 8.22 14.34 -14.84
C GLY A 109 8.38 13.54 -13.53
N PRO A 110 9.15 14.11 -12.58
CA PRO A 110 9.44 13.51 -11.28
C PRO A 110 8.20 13.50 -10.37
N VAL A 111 8.27 12.72 -9.27
CA VAL A 111 7.20 12.71 -8.23
C VAL A 111 7.20 13.95 -7.34
N PHE A 112 8.25 14.78 -7.40
CA PHE A 112 8.32 16.07 -6.72
C PHE A 112 8.56 17.17 -7.74
N ASP A 113 7.67 18.16 -7.80
CA ASP A 113 7.82 19.33 -8.67
C ASP A 113 8.94 20.26 -8.15
N MET A 114 9.19 20.23 -6.84
CA MET A 114 10.24 21.01 -6.19
C MET A 114 11.65 20.61 -6.66
N THR A 115 12.59 21.55 -6.70
CA THR A 115 14.01 21.27 -7.04
C THR A 115 14.71 20.45 -5.94
N LEU A 116 15.88 19.87 -6.27
CA LEU A 116 16.70 19.18 -5.26
C LEU A 116 17.08 20.11 -4.10
N ALA A 117 17.49 21.35 -4.40
CA ALA A 117 17.80 22.34 -3.37
C ALA A 117 16.58 22.68 -2.50
N GLY A 118 15.38 22.71 -3.09
CA GLY A 118 14.14 22.89 -2.33
C GLY A 118 13.85 21.71 -1.39
N LEU A 119 14.03 20.47 -1.85
CA LEU A 119 13.88 19.26 -1.01
C LEU A 119 14.89 19.24 0.14
N ASP A 120 16.12 19.63 -0.14
CA ASP A 120 17.18 19.71 0.86
C ASP A 120 16.85 20.76 1.93
N SER A 121 16.28 21.89 1.52
CA SER A 121 15.87 22.96 2.42
C SER A 121 14.65 22.66 3.29
N LEU A 122 13.96 21.53 3.09
CA LEU A 122 12.84 21.15 3.94
C LEU A 122 13.32 20.99 5.40
N PRO A 123 12.65 21.65 6.36
CA PRO A 123 13.02 21.57 7.76
C PRO A 123 12.80 20.14 8.27
N GLU A 124 13.62 19.72 9.23
CA GLU A 124 13.44 18.43 9.91
C GLU A 124 12.11 18.38 10.66
N ILE A 125 11.71 19.50 11.25
CA ILE A 125 10.47 19.67 12.01
C ILE A 125 9.86 21.03 11.67
N SER A 126 8.55 21.06 11.39
CA SER A 126 7.72 22.26 11.31
C SER A 126 6.66 22.23 12.38
N ARG A 127 6.53 23.29 13.18
CA ARG A 127 5.46 23.39 14.19
C ARG A 127 4.12 23.65 13.51
N VAL A 128 3.09 22.94 13.97
CA VAL A 128 1.69 23.14 13.57
C VAL A 128 0.80 23.05 14.81
N GLU A 129 -0.44 23.50 14.72
CA GLU A 129 -1.40 23.29 15.81
C GLU A 129 -2.09 21.94 15.63
N ARG A 130 -2.17 21.12 16.67
CA ARG A 130 -2.91 19.85 16.63
C ARG A 130 -4.38 20.12 16.27
N GLY A 131 -4.91 19.41 15.28
CA GLY A 131 -6.27 19.59 14.77
C GLY A 131 -6.40 20.70 13.72
N SER A 132 -5.37 21.51 13.50
CA SER A 132 -5.30 22.38 12.33
C SER A 132 -5.10 21.55 11.05
N GLY A 133 -5.16 22.19 9.89
CA GLY A 133 -5.11 21.47 8.62
C GLY A 133 -4.80 22.38 7.44
N ALA A 134 -4.69 21.75 6.27
CA ALA A 134 -4.47 22.43 5.01
C ALA A 134 -5.13 21.64 3.87
N SER A 135 -5.53 22.34 2.82
CA SER A 135 -5.95 21.69 1.58
C SER A 135 -4.71 21.36 0.74
N VAL A 136 -4.52 20.08 0.42
CA VAL A 136 -3.34 19.56 -0.27
C VAL A 136 -3.81 18.73 -1.46
N GLY A 137 -3.60 19.25 -2.67
CA GLY A 137 -4.10 18.62 -3.90
C GLY A 137 -5.63 18.55 -3.99
N GLY A 138 -6.37 19.32 -3.18
CA GLY A 138 -7.84 19.23 -3.07
C GLY A 138 -8.34 18.28 -1.97
N ILE A 139 -7.44 17.65 -1.21
CA ILE A 139 -7.75 16.86 -0.02
C ILE A 139 -7.58 17.73 1.22
N ASP A 140 -8.58 17.76 2.09
CA ASP A 140 -8.48 18.44 3.38
C ASP A 140 -7.76 17.54 4.39
N VAL A 141 -6.48 17.85 4.63
CA VAL A 141 -5.62 17.19 5.60
C VAL A 141 -5.85 17.79 6.98
N ARG A 142 -5.88 16.95 8.03
CA ARG A 142 -5.92 17.40 9.42
C ARG A 142 -4.73 16.83 10.18
N PHE A 143 -3.94 17.71 10.79
CA PHE A 143 -2.73 17.32 11.51
C PHE A 143 -3.10 16.77 12.88
N GLY A 144 -2.75 15.51 13.12
CA GLY A 144 -2.99 14.92 14.44
C GLY A 144 -1.93 15.22 15.48
N GLU A 145 -0.80 15.83 15.11
CA GLU A 145 0.29 16.23 16.00
C GLU A 145 0.50 17.75 16.00
N ASP A 146 1.31 18.27 16.94
CA ASP A 146 1.71 19.68 17.03
C ASP A 146 3.00 19.99 16.24
N TYR A 147 3.43 19.04 15.40
CA TYR A 147 4.54 19.20 14.48
C TYR A 147 4.38 18.27 13.27
N LEU A 148 5.09 18.61 12.20
CA LEU A 148 5.29 17.81 10.99
C LEU A 148 6.78 17.57 10.82
N THR A 149 7.16 16.32 10.61
CA THR A 149 8.53 15.93 10.24
C THR A 149 8.81 16.23 8.77
N LYS A 150 10.09 16.15 8.38
CA LYS A 150 10.48 16.22 6.96
C LYS A 150 9.76 15.17 6.11
N SER A 151 9.57 13.96 6.63
CA SER A 151 8.77 12.92 5.97
C SER A 151 7.31 13.34 5.78
N ASP A 152 6.71 14.02 6.75
CA ASP A 152 5.32 14.48 6.64
C ASP A 152 5.17 15.54 5.55
N LEU A 153 6.06 16.52 5.54
CA LEU A 153 6.11 17.52 4.48
C LEU A 153 6.32 16.88 3.10
N ALA A 154 7.24 15.91 3.00
CA ALA A 154 7.46 15.16 1.77
C ALA A 154 6.21 14.41 1.32
N THR A 155 5.50 13.72 2.23
CA THR A 155 4.22 13.06 1.91
C THR A 155 3.18 14.06 1.42
N LEU A 156 3.04 15.21 2.06
CA LEU A 156 2.11 16.26 1.61
C LEU A 156 2.46 16.77 0.21
N PHE A 157 3.74 16.93 -0.12
CA PHE A 157 4.17 17.30 -1.47
C PHE A 157 3.96 16.18 -2.48
N LEU A 158 4.18 14.91 -2.11
CA LEU A 158 3.83 13.77 -2.98
C LEU A 158 2.34 13.79 -3.32
N ILE A 159 1.48 14.02 -2.32
CA ILE A 159 0.03 14.13 -2.54
C ILE A 159 -0.28 15.31 -3.46
N ARG A 160 0.19 16.52 -3.11
CA ARG A 160 -0.07 17.74 -3.90
C ARG A 160 0.36 17.59 -5.37
N ASP A 161 1.55 17.05 -5.60
CA ASP A 161 2.19 17.05 -6.91
C ASP A 161 1.67 15.91 -7.79
N ASN A 162 1.11 14.83 -7.20
CA ASN A 162 0.74 13.62 -7.93
C ASN A 162 -0.75 13.26 -7.88
N LEU A 163 -1.58 13.87 -7.03
CA LEU A 163 -3.03 13.65 -7.11
C LEU A 163 -3.51 14.11 -8.50
N GLY A 164 -4.15 13.23 -9.27
CA GLY A 164 -4.43 13.52 -10.69
C GLY A 164 -3.48 12.84 -11.67
N LYS A 165 -2.22 12.66 -11.27
CA LYS A 165 -1.14 12.20 -12.15
C LYS A 165 -0.72 10.76 -11.86
N ARG A 166 -0.68 10.36 -10.59
CA ARG A 166 -0.26 9.03 -10.14
C ARG A 166 -1.19 8.52 -9.04
N PRO A 167 -1.55 7.23 -9.05
CA PRO A 167 -2.12 6.55 -7.89
C PRO A 167 -1.20 6.66 -6.67
N ILE A 168 -1.76 6.93 -5.49
CA ILE A 168 -1.02 7.01 -4.23
C ILE A 168 -1.59 5.97 -3.27
N TYR A 169 -0.71 5.17 -2.70
CA TYR A 169 -1.04 4.07 -1.81
C TYR A 169 -0.23 4.16 -0.52
N PHE A 170 -0.83 3.71 0.57
CA PHE A 170 -0.16 3.48 1.84
C PHE A 170 -0.17 1.98 2.13
N SER A 171 0.99 1.38 2.38
CA SER A 171 1.05 0.02 2.93
C SER A 171 0.35 -0.02 4.29
N TRP A 172 -0.30 -1.13 4.63
CA TRP A 172 -0.78 -1.33 6.00
C TRP A 172 0.34 -1.32 7.03
N SER A 173 1.60 -1.58 6.64
CA SER A 173 2.78 -1.43 7.50
C SER A 173 3.03 0.00 7.97
N ALA A 174 2.51 1.02 7.27
CA ALA A 174 2.53 2.41 7.72
C ALA A 174 1.65 2.63 8.97
N GLY A 175 0.91 1.61 9.41
CA GLY A 175 0.11 1.63 10.61
C GLY A 175 -0.90 2.77 10.60
N GLY A 176 -1.03 3.46 11.74
CA GLY A 176 -1.92 4.61 11.86
C GLY A 176 -1.43 5.89 11.20
N TYR A 177 -0.30 5.90 10.49
CA TYR A 177 0.29 7.13 9.94
C TYR A 177 -0.70 7.98 9.10
N PRO A 178 -1.31 7.48 8.01
CA PRO A 178 -2.12 8.35 7.17
C PRO A 178 -3.39 8.82 7.90
N ASP A 179 -3.89 8.05 8.86
CA ASP A 179 -5.10 8.39 9.63
C ASP A 179 -4.79 9.37 10.77
N ASN A 180 -3.82 9.02 11.61
CA ASN A 180 -3.51 9.73 12.84
C ASN A 180 -2.66 10.96 12.59
N THR A 181 -1.75 10.94 11.62
CA THR A 181 -0.86 12.08 11.36
C THR A 181 -1.47 13.06 10.38
N LEU A 182 -2.13 12.55 9.32
CA LEU A 182 -2.61 13.36 8.21
C LEU A 182 -4.16 13.43 8.08
N GLY A 183 -4.90 12.67 8.89
CA GLY A 183 -6.36 12.71 8.87
C GLY A 183 -6.98 12.17 7.58
N LEU A 184 -6.27 11.28 6.87
CA LEU A 184 -6.66 10.81 5.53
C LEU A 184 -7.72 9.71 5.54
N GLN A 185 -8.13 9.19 6.70
CA GLN A 185 -9.14 8.13 6.84
C GLN A 185 -10.38 8.32 5.93
N PRO A 186 -10.97 9.53 5.78
CA PRO A 186 -12.15 9.72 4.92
C PRO A 186 -11.88 9.50 3.42
N TYR A 187 -10.62 9.43 3.01
CA TYR A 187 -10.16 9.36 1.62
C TYR A 187 -9.51 8.01 1.28
N LEU A 188 -9.38 7.09 2.24
CA LEU A 188 -8.67 5.83 2.03
C LEU A 188 -9.63 4.68 1.75
N ILE A 189 -9.28 3.88 0.75
CA ILE A 189 -9.95 2.62 0.40
C ILE A 189 -8.94 1.48 0.47
N SER A 190 -9.22 0.48 1.28
CA SER A 190 -8.41 -0.73 1.45
C SER A 190 -8.56 -1.67 0.27
N GLU A 191 -7.40 -2.14 -0.21
CA GLU A 191 -7.21 -3.04 -1.34
C GLU A 191 -6.14 -4.06 -0.95
N GLY A 192 -6.55 -5.17 -0.32
CA GLY A 192 -5.61 -6.17 0.21
C GLY A 192 -4.63 -5.58 1.23
N LEU A 193 -3.32 -5.69 0.96
CA LEU A 193 -2.22 -5.24 1.83
C LEU A 193 -1.95 -3.72 1.78
N VAL A 194 -2.73 -2.96 1.01
CA VAL A 194 -2.55 -1.52 0.85
C VAL A 194 -3.86 -0.75 1.00
N ARG A 195 -3.72 0.57 1.19
CA ARG A 195 -4.83 1.53 1.20
C ARG A 195 -4.58 2.58 0.12
N ARG A 196 -5.50 2.67 -0.84
CA ARG A 196 -5.47 3.65 -1.93
C ARG A 196 -6.02 4.99 -1.44
N LEU A 197 -5.33 6.08 -1.79
CA LEU A 197 -5.81 7.43 -1.58
C LEU A 197 -6.75 7.85 -2.73
N ASN A 198 -7.98 8.19 -2.39
CA ASN A 198 -8.99 8.70 -3.31
C ASN A 198 -8.88 10.24 -3.41
N PRO A 199 -9.18 10.86 -4.57
CA PRO A 199 -9.03 12.31 -4.73
C PRO A 199 -10.13 13.13 -4.04
N GLY A 200 -11.19 12.46 -3.57
CA GLY A 200 -12.23 13.04 -2.73
C GLY A 200 -12.64 12.04 -1.64
N PRO A 201 -13.52 12.44 -0.71
CA PRO A 201 -14.03 11.53 0.31
C PRO A 201 -14.61 10.26 -0.33
N VAL A 202 -14.46 9.12 0.35
CA VAL A 202 -15.00 7.86 -0.12
C VAL A 202 -16.53 7.92 -0.13
N GLU A 203 -17.12 7.77 -1.30
CA GLU A 203 -18.57 7.67 -1.47
C GLU A 203 -18.95 6.17 -1.57
N PRO A 204 -19.63 5.60 -0.55
CA PRO A 204 -20.03 4.21 -0.60
C PRO A 204 -21.18 3.99 -1.59
N ASP A 205 -21.09 2.93 -2.38
CA ASP A 205 -22.18 2.46 -3.24
C ASP A 205 -22.93 1.26 -2.64
N GLY A 206 -22.48 0.78 -1.47
CA GLY A 206 -23.08 -0.35 -0.76
C GLY A 206 -22.82 -1.71 -1.39
N ASN A 207 -22.11 -1.78 -2.52
CA ASN A 207 -21.86 -3.03 -3.22
C ASN A 207 -20.35 -3.28 -3.46
N ARG A 208 -19.69 -2.35 -4.16
CA ARG A 208 -18.27 -2.43 -4.54
C ARG A 208 -17.38 -1.81 -3.48
N VAL A 209 -17.80 -0.70 -2.88
CA VAL A 209 -17.09 -0.05 -1.78
C VAL A 209 -17.94 -0.13 -0.53
N VAL A 210 -17.47 -0.90 0.45
CA VAL A 210 -18.21 -1.17 1.70
C VAL A 210 -17.34 -0.94 2.92
N PHE A 211 -17.97 -0.66 4.05
CA PHE A 211 -17.26 -0.44 5.31
C PHE A 211 -17.00 -1.77 6.03
N SER A 212 -15.75 -1.99 6.40
CA SER A 212 -15.30 -3.01 7.35
C SER A 212 -14.87 -2.33 8.65
N ARG A 213 -15.27 -2.91 9.79
CA ARG A 213 -14.88 -2.40 11.11
C ARG A 213 -13.39 -2.49 11.39
N ASP A 214 -12.70 -3.40 10.72
CA ASP A 214 -11.28 -3.68 10.97
C ASP A 214 -10.36 -2.86 10.06
N ILE A 215 -10.76 -2.73 8.79
CA ILE A 215 -9.90 -2.21 7.72
C ILE A 215 -10.53 -1.01 6.97
N GLY A 216 -11.56 -0.39 7.53
CA GLY A 216 -12.18 0.80 6.96
C GLY A 216 -12.95 0.52 5.66
N TRP A 217 -12.97 1.46 4.73
CA TRP A 217 -13.59 1.24 3.41
C TRP A 217 -12.82 0.20 2.61
N VAL A 218 -13.51 -0.73 1.96
CA VAL A 218 -12.91 -1.85 1.22
C VAL A 218 -13.45 -1.85 -0.19
N ASN A 219 -12.56 -1.91 -1.17
CA ASN A 219 -12.91 -2.22 -2.56
C ASN A 219 -13.06 -3.74 -2.72
N ILE A 220 -14.30 -4.22 -2.78
CA ILE A 220 -14.65 -5.64 -2.81
C ILE A 220 -14.06 -6.35 -4.04
N PRO A 221 -14.32 -5.92 -5.30
CA PRO A 221 -13.74 -6.59 -6.46
C PRO A 221 -12.22 -6.63 -6.45
N ARG A 222 -11.55 -5.52 -6.11
CA ARG A 222 -10.09 -5.47 -6.08
C ARG A 222 -9.53 -6.37 -4.99
N THR A 223 -10.08 -6.28 -3.77
CA THR A 223 -9.62 -7.10 -2.63
C THR A 223 -9.81 -8.58 -2.93
N LYS A 224 -10.97 -8.97 -3.47
CA LYS A 224 -11.21 -10.36 -3.87
C LYS A 224 -10.16 -10.86 -4.87
N ALA A 225 -9.94 -10.14 -5.96
CA ALA A 225 -8.98 -10.53 -6.98
C ALA A 225 -7.54 -10.63 -6.42
N LEU A 226 -7.13 -9.68 -5.57
CA LEU A 226 -5.83 -9.73 -4.92
C LEU A 226 -5.69 -10.98 -4.04
N LEU A 227 -6.67 -11.22 -3.15
CA LEU A 227 -6.59 -12.32 -2.18
C LEU A 227 -6.77 -13.71 -2.79
N GLU A 228 -7.55 -13.84 -3.86
CA GLU A 228 -7.87 -15.13 -4.47
C GLU A 228 -6.91 -15.52 -5.58
N ASP A 229 -6.48 -14.55 -6.40
CA ASP A 229 -5.80 -14.80 -7.69
C ASP A 229 -4.35 -14.28 -7.74
N VAL A 230 -3.95 -13.36 -6.85
CA VAL A 230 -2.62 -12.73 -6.90
C VAL A 230 -1.74 -13.14 -5.73
N TYR A 231 -2.27 -13.10 -4.50
CA TYR A 231 -1.45 -13.22 -3.30
C TYR A 231 -0.94 -14.63 -3.05
N HIS A 232 0.31 -14.70 -2.63
CA HIS A 232 1.04 -15.91 -2.25
C HIS A 232 0.76 -16.27 -0.78
N TRP A 233 -0.52 -16.46 -0.45
CA TRP A 233 -0.97 -16.77 0.91
C TRP A 233 -0.41 -18.09 1.45
N ASP A 234 0.03 -19.00 0.60
CA ASP A 234 0.67 -20.25 0.97
C ASP A 234 2.02 -19.99 1.67
N ALA A 235 2.78 -18.98 1.24
CA ALA A 235 4.01 -18.56 1.91
C ALA A 235 3.72 -18.05 3.33
N ALA A 236 2.68 -17.23 3.51
CA ALA A 236 2.27 -16.74 4.82
C ALA A 236 1.71 -17.85 5.73
N SER A 237 0.86 -18.73 5.17
CA SER A 237 0.20 -19.80 5.93
C SER A 237 1.05 -21.05 6.17
N ARG A 238 2.22 -21.17 5.51
CA ARG A 238 3.18 -22.26 5.71
C ARG A 238 3.47 -22.50 7.19
N GLN A 239 3.22 -23.71 7.66
CA GLN A 239 3.44 -24.08 9.07
C GLN A 239 4.93 -24.00 9.44
N ARG A 240 5.20 -23.29 10.54
CA ARG A 240 6.52 -23.10 11.14
C ARG A 240 6.43 -23.43 12.63
N PRO A 241 7.47 -24.02 13.26
CA PRO A 241 7.48 -24.22 14.70
C PRO A 241 7.35 -22.89 15.46
N ALA A 242 6.66 -22.89 16.61
CA ALA A 242 6.65 -21.77 17.55
C ALA A 242 8.09 -21.45 17.92
N GLY A 243 8.60 -20.33 17.46
CA GLY A 243 10.02 -20.37 17.17
C GLY A 243 10.45 -19.46 16.06
N TRP A 244 9.64 -19.69 15.03
CA TRP A 244 10.03 -19.72 13.65
C TRP A 244 10.58 -18.40 13.23
N VAL A 245 9.61 -17.51 13.17
CA VAL A 245 9.71 -16.14 12.73
C VAL A 245 10.25 -15.37 13.92
N ASP A 246 11.25 -14.54 13.66
CA ASP A 246 11.71 -13.58 14.65
C ASP A 246 10.63 -12.53 14.88
N VAL A 247 10.49 -12.08 16.13
CA VAL A 247 9.45 -11.13 16.55
C VAL A 247 9.37 -9.89 15.65
N PRO A 248 10.50 -9.27 15.22
CA PRO A 248 10.42 -8.16 14.28
C PRO A 248 9.73 -8.51 12.96
N SER A 249 9.95 -9.70 12.41
CA SER A 249 9.37 -10.14 11.13
C SER A 249 7.92 -10.67 11.24
N GLU A 250 7.40 -10.88 12.46
CA GLU A 250 6.01 -11.31 12.68
C GLU A 250 4.99 -10.31 12.13
N SER A 251 5.38 -9.03 11.96
CA SER A 251 4.50 -8.01 11.36
C SER A 251 4.01 -8.41 9.97
N ILE A 252 4.82 -9.10 9.16
CA ILE A 252 4.43 -9.55 7.81
C ILE A 252 3.27 -10.55 7.91
N LEU A 253 3.38 -11.52 8.83
CA LEU A 253 2.30 -12.48 9.08
C LEU A 253 1.03 -11.77 9.58
N SER A 254 1.20 -10.81 10.50
CA SER A 254 0.10 -10.01 11.06
C SER A 254 -0.69 -9.29 9.98
N LEU A 255 -0.02 -8.72 8.98
CA LEU A 255 -0.68 -8.04 7.87
C LEU A 255 -1.54 -9.00 7.04
N TYR A 256 -1.01 -10.17 6.65
CA TYR A 256 -1.81 -11.18 5.95
C TYR A 256 -2.98 -11.68 6.81
N GLN A 257 -2.75 -11.96 8.09
CA GLN A 257 -3.79 -12.46 8.98
C GLN A 257 -4.93 -11.45 9.12
N ILE A 258 -4.62 -10.17 9.32
CA ILE A 258 -5.61 -9.09 9.42
C ILE A 258 -6.41 -9.02 8.13
N VAL A 259 -5.74 -8.94 6.98
CA VAL A 259 -6.44 -8.78 5.70
C VAL A 259 -7.33 -9.99 5.37
N TYR A 260 -6.83 -11.22 5.49
CA TYR A 260 -7.63 -12.42 5.25
C TYR A 260 -8.75 -12.60 6.29
N GLY A 261 -8.48 -12.31 7.57
CA GLY A 261 -9.47 -12.44 8.64
C GLY A 261 -10.58 -11.39 8.54
N SER A 262 -10.24 -10.14 8.20
CA SER A 262 -11.20 -9.06 7.97
C SER A 262 -12.00 -9.28 6.69
N TRP A 263 -11.39 -9.85 5.65
CA TRP A 263 -12.11 -10.27 4.45
C TRP A 263 -13.13 -11.37 4.75
N ALA A 264 -12.74 -12.39 5.50
CA ALA A 264 -13.65 -13.46 5.91
C ALA A 264 -14.85 -12.94 6.70
N ARG A 265 -14.61 -12.11 7.72
CA ARG A 265 -15.68 -11.47 8.51
C ARG A 265 -16.61 -10.61 7.65
N LEU A 266 -16.03 -9.84 6.72
CA LEU A 266 -16.82 -9.00 5.82
C LEU A 266 -17.74 -9.84 4.91
N LEU A 267 -17.27 -10.99 4.43
CA LEU A 267 -18.10 -11.92 3.64
C LEU A 267 -19.20 -12.55 4.50
N GLU A 268 -18.91 -12.94 5.74
CA GLU A 268 -19.91 -13.47 6.68
C GLU A 268 -21.00 -12.45 7.01
N GLU A 269 -20.63 -11.20 7.31
CA GLU A 269 -21.56 -10.09 7.57
C GLU A 269 -22.48 -9.82 6.37
N ARG A 270 -22.01 -10.12 5.16
CA ARG A 270 -22.77 -10.02 3.90
C ARG A 270 -23.56 -11.29 3.55
N GLY A 271 -23.50 -12.33 4.39
CA GLY A 271 -24.23 -13.59 4.20
C GLY A 271 -23.58 -14.58 3.25
N ASP A 272 -22.33 -14.35 2.82
CA ASP A 272 -21.58 -15.26 1.95
C ASP A 272 -20.63 -16.17 2.76
N THR A 273 -21.21 -16.97 3.66
CA THR A 273 -20.45 -17.85 4.56
C THR A 273 -19.62 -18.89 3.80
N ALA A 274 -20.07 -19.31 2.61
CA ALA A 274 -19.32 -20.26 1.79
C ALA A 274 -18.03 -19.63 1.25
N ALA A 275 -18.09 -18.39 0.73
CA ALA A 275 -16.89 -17.69 0.29
C ALA A 275 -15.96 -17.30 1.46
N ALA A 276 -16.51 -17.07 2.65
CA ALA A 276 -15.72 -16.73 3.84
C ALA A 276 -14.83 -17.86 4.36
N ALA A 277 -15.17 -19.13 4.07
CA ALA A 277 -14.48 -20.29 4.66
C ALA A 277 -12.98 -20.38 4.29
N ARG A 278 -12.63 -20.08 3.03
CA ARG A 278 -11.23 -20.10 2.56
C ARG A 278 -10.37 -19.02 3.25
N PRO A 279 -10.71 -17.72 3.18
CA PRO A 279 -9.92 -16.68 3.83
C PRO A 279 -9.86 -16.84 5.36
N ASP A 280 -10.92 -17.34 6.01
CA ASP A 280 -10.88 -17.67 7.44
C ASP A 280 -9.85 -18.77 7.73
N SER A 281 -9.87 -19.86 6.95
CA SER A 281 -8.90 -20.96 7.11
C SER A 281 -7.45 -20.49 6.91
N ILE A 282 -7.21 -19.59 5.95
CA ILE A 282 -5.89 -19.00 5.72
C ILE A 282 -5.47 -18.16 6.92
N SER A 283 -6.35 -17.27 7.40
CA SER A 283 -6.08 -16.41 8.56
C SER A 283 -5.74 -17.25 9.80
N ARG A 284 -6.49 -18.33 10.08
CA ARG A 284 -6.21 -19.24 11.19
C ARG A 284 -4.91 -20.01 11.03
N ALA A 285 -4.56 -20.43 9.81
CA ALA A 285 -3.29 -21.11 9.55
C ALA A 285 -2.09 -20.16 9.77
N ILE A 286 -2.21 -18.90 9.35
CA ILE A 286 -1.21 -17.87 9.65
C ILE A 286 -1.12 -17.66 11.16
N GLN A 287 -2.25 -17.64 11.87
CA GLN A 287 -2.28 -17.45 13.31
C GLN A 287 -1.50 -18.51 14.09
N GLN A 288 -1.44 -19.74 13.60
CA GLN A 288 -0.66 -20.81 14.22
C GLN A 288 0.85 -20.61 14.10
N ASN A 289 1.30 -19.70 13.22
CA ASN A 289 2.72 -19.37 13.05
C ASN A 289 3.20 -18.29 14.02
N TYR A 290 2.29 -17.64 14.76
CA TYR A 290 2.68 -16.80 15.89
C TYR A 290 3.14 -17.66 17.07
N ARG A 291 3.97 -17.06 17.91
CA ARG A 291 4.34 -17.59 19.22
C ARG A 291 3.38 -17.13 20.30
#